data_AF-A0A7S3Q8V7-F1
#
_entry.id   AF-A0A7S3Q8V7-F1
#
_cell.length_a   1.000
_cell.length_b   1.000
_cell.length_c   1.000
_cell.angle_alpha   90.00
_cell.angle_beta   90.00
_cell.angle_gamma   90.00
#
_symmetry.space_group_name_H-M   'P 1'
#
loop_
_entity.id
_entity.type
_entity.pdbx_description
1 polymer ?
#
loop_
_entity_poly.entity_id
_entity_poly.type
_entity_poly.pdbx_seq_one_letter_code
_entity_poly.pdbx_strand_id
1 'polypeptide(L)'
;QLDDAESYNFIGLMSSLGAGDGRTAAEAVLRFSDECVLTEEEKEAFTKDMIALFRQKCRGYGTNVDVGEVLRGVLEKIKIHQVRIGANYATLVINALCMESLAKRICPSYNILDAAKPLLSSHRSLQLKFSRNRGSKFSTAVMRIATPILYVKKNAFDNAFFKRIHQRRRRAIILESGVRIGNNRTLSIISGIMIGTVATILAGAAISPGR
;
A
#
# COMPACT_ATOMS: atom_id res chain seq x y z
N GLN A 1 -17.31 0.90 21.92
CA GLN A 1 -16.39 -0.26 22.07
C GLN A 1 -16.79 -1.23 20.98
N LEU A 2 -15.87 -1.67 20.12
CA LEU A 2 -16.18 -2.59 19.02
C LEU A 2 -16.41 -3.99 19.58
N ASP A 3 -17.45 -4.66 19.10
CA ASP A 3 -17.68 -6.06 19.44
C ASP A 3 -16.69 -6.97 18.67
N ASP A 4 -16.41 -8.15 19.24
CA ASP A 4 -15.49 -9.12 18.65
C ASP A 4 -16.00 -9.60 17.27
N ALA A 5 -17.32 -9.69 17.10
CA ALA A 5 -17.95 -10.04 15.83
C ALA A 5 -17.77 -8.95 14.76
N GLU A 6 -17.88 -7.68 15.13
CA GLU A 6 -17.64 -6.54 14.23
C GLU A 6 -16.18 -6.49 13.78
N SER A 7 -15.25 -6.62 14.73
CA SER A 7 -13.82 -6.70 14.43
C SER A 7 -13.52 -7.87 13.47
N TYR A 8 -14.13 -9.02 13.71
CA TYR A 8 -14.00 -10.20 12.86
C TYR A 8 -14.45 -9.94 11.42
N ASN A 9 -15.65 -9.39 11.24
CA ASN A 9 -16.19 -9.13 9.90
C ASN A 9 -15.35 -8.09 9.16
N PHE A 10 -14.83 -7.07 9.86
CA PHE A 10 -13.96 -6.06 9.26
C PHE A 10 -12.62 -6.66 8.80
N ILE A 11 -12.01 -7.51 9.64
CA ILE A 11 -10.79 -8.22 9.26
C ILE A 11 -11.07 -9.18 8.10
N GLY A 12 -12.25 -9.80 8.06
CA GLY A 12 -12.73 -10.61 6.94
C GLY A 12 -12.77 -9.84 5.63
N LEU A 13 -13.33 -8.63 5.64
CA LEU A 13 -13.33 -7.73 4.50
C LEU A 13 -11.90 -7.39 4.05
N MET A 14 -11.05 -6.89 4.95
CA MET A 14 -9.67 -6.52 4.63
C MET A 14 -8.85 -7.70 4.11
N SER A 15 -9.07 -8.89 4.65
CA SER A 15 -8.44 -10.13 4.18
C SER A 15 -8.92 -10.52 2.78
N SER A 16 -10.19 -10.24 2.45
CA SER A 16 -10.77 -10.50 1.13
C SER A 16 -10.21 -9.57 0.08
N LEU A 17 -9.96 -8.30 0.43
CA LEU A 17 -9.20 -7.37 -0.42
C LEU A 17 -7.79 -7.91 -0.70
N GLY A 18 -7.11 -8.41 0.34
CA GLY A 18 -5.81 -9.05 0.19
C GLY A 18 -5.83 -10.31 -0.70
N ALA A 19 -6.92 -11.07 -0.67
CA ALA A 19 -7.09 -12.26 -1.51
C ALA A 19 -7.59 -11.92 -2.93
N GLY A 20 -8.08 -10.71 -3.19
CA GLY A 20 -8.78 -10.39 -4.43
C GLY A 20 -10.12 -11.12 -4.58
N ASP A 21 -10.75 -11.50 -3.47
CA ASP A 21 -11.97 -12.32 -3.46
C ASP A 21 -13.21 -11.47 -3.17
N GLY A 22 -13.91 -11.08 -4.23
CA GLY A 22 -15.12 -10.27 -4.13
C GLY A 22 -16.32 -11.01 -3.52
N ARG A 23 -16.37 -12.34 -3.57
CA ARG A 23 -17.47 -13.11 -2.97
C ARG A 23 -17.35 -13.10 -1.45
N THR A 24 -16.18 -13.45 -0.92
CA THR A 24 -15.93 -13.40 0.53
C THR A 24 -16.05 -11.97 1.06
N ALA A 25 -15.68 -10.96 0.25
CA ALA A 25 -15.90 -9.56 0.60
C ALA A 25 -17.39 -9.20 0.72
N ALA A 26 -18.23 -9.65 -0.23
CA ALA A 26 -19.68 -9.44 -0.17
C ALA A 26 -20.30 -10.09 1.08
N GLU A 27 -19.92 -11.34 1.37
CA GLU A 27 -20.37 -12.06 2.56
C GLU A 27 -19.97 -11.34 3.85
N ALA A 28 -18.74 -10.81 3.93
CA ALA A 28 -18.28 -10.05 5.09
C ALA A 28 -19.11 -8.77 5.31
N VAL A 29 -19.49 -8.08 4.22
CA VAL A 29 -20.35 -6.89 4.28
C VAL A 29 -21.77 -7.25 4.70
N LEU A 30 -22.34 -8.31 4.13
CA LEU A 30 -23.71 -8.74 4.47
C LEU A 30 -23.83 -9.19 5.93
N ARG A 31 -22.76 -9.75 6.51
CA ARG A 31 -22.68 -10.09 7.95
C ARG A 31 -22.62 -8.89 8.89
N PHE A 32 -22.34 -7.68 8.39
CA PHE A 32 -22.39 -6.44 9.18
C PHE A 32 -23.78 -5.81 9.25
N SER A 33 -24.73 -6.35 8.50
CA SER A 33 -26.10 -5.88 8.50
C SER A 33 -26.88 -6.65 9.55
N ASP A 34 -26.88 -6.16 10.79
CA ASP A 34 -27.61 -6.77 11.91
C ASP A 34 -29.13 -6.91 11.63
N GLU A 35 -29.64 -6.10 10.69
CA GLU A 35 -31.04 -6.08 10.25
C GLU A 35 -31.17 -6.18 8.73
N CYS A 36 -30.41 -7.07 8.10
CA CYS A 36 -30.45 -7.22 6.64
C CYS A 36 -31.81 -7.74 6.17
N VAL A 37 -32.71 -6.83 5.78
CA VAL A 37 -34.04 -7.16 5.23
C VAL A 37 -33.98 -7.56 3.74
N LEU A 38 -32.78 -7.78 3.18
CA LEU A 38 -32.60 -8.15 1.78
C LEU A 38 -33.11 -9.56 1.53
N THR A 39 -33.83 -9.73 0.42
CA THR A 39 -34.17 -11.01 -0.18
C THR A 39 -32.91 -11.75 -0.63
N GLU A 40 -33.01 -13.06 -0.87
CA GLU A 40 -31.86 -13.84 -1.35
C GLU A 40 -31.44 -13.40 -2.76
N GLU A 41 -32.39 -12.99 -3.59
CA GLU A 41 -32.12 -12.45 -4.92
C GLU A 41 -31.32 -11.13 -4.86
N GLU A 42 -31.66 -10.23 -3.93
CA GLU A 42 -30.92 -8.98 -3.73
C GLU A 42 -29.52 -9.23 -3.17
N LYS A 43 -29.35 -10.19 -2.26
CA LYS A 43 -28.03 -10.59 -1.75
C LYS A 43 -27.16 -11.16 -2.87
N GLU A 44 -27.74 -11.96 -3.76
CA GLU A 44 -27.03 -12.52 -4.91
C GLU A 44 -26.64 -11.42 -5.92
N ALA A 45 -27.54 -10.47 -6.19
CA ALA A 45 -27.25 -9.31 -7.04
C ALA A 45 -26.10 -8.47 -6.48
N PHE A 46 -26.13 -8.15 -5.18
CA PHE A 46 -25.05 -7.45 -4.49
C PHE A 46 -23.72 -8.22 -4.59
N THR A 47 -23.76 -9.54 -4.37
CA THR A 47 -22.58 -10.41 -4.45
C THR A 47 -21.96 -10.42 -5.84
N LYS A 48 -22.80 -10.49 -6.89
CA LYS A 48 -22.33 -10.45 -8.29
C LYS A 48 -21.63 -9.13 -8.62
N ASP A 49 -22.19 -8.02 -8.16
CA ASP A 49 -21.62 -6.69 -8.33
C ASP A 49 -20.29 -6.52 -7.59
N MET A 50 -20.17 -7.08 -6.38
CA MET A 50 -18.92 -7.11 -5.62
C MET A 50 -17.85 -7.95 -6.32
N ILE A 51 -18.21 -9.10 -6.88
CA ILE A 51 -17.29 -9.92 -7.69
C ILE A 51 -16.79 -9.12 -8.92
N ALA A 52 -17.69 -8.41 -9.60
CA ALA A 52 -17.33 -7.58 -10.75
C ALA A 52 -16.37 -6.45 -10.36
N LEU A 53 -16.65 -5.74 -9.26
CA LEU A 53 -15.79 -4.70 -8.72
C LEU A 53 -14.38 -5.23 -8.43
N PHE A 54 -14.27 -6.38 -7.77
CA PHE A 54 -12.98 -6.98 -7.42
C PHE A 54 -12.20 -7.41 -8.66
N ARG A 55 -12.86 -8.03 -9.64
CA ARG A 55 -12.22 -8.38 -10.92
C ARG A 55 -11.63 -7.16 -11.64
N GLN A 56 -12.27 -6.00 -11.53
CA GLN A 56 -11.81 -4.77 -12.16
C GLN A 56 -10.69 -4.08 -11.37
N LYS A 57 -10.84 -3.97 -10.04
CA LYS A 57 -10.04 -3.06 -9.22
C LYS A 57 -9.17 -3.73 -8.16
N CYS A 58 -9.35 -5.02 -7.88
CA CYS A 58 -8.69 -5.71 -6.78
C CYS A 58 -8.12 -7.07 -7.21
N ARG A 59 -6.81 -7.11 -7.51
CA ARG A 59 -6.11 -8.37 -7.86
C ARG A 59 -5.40 -9.03 -6.68
N GLY A 60 -5.57 -8.51 -5.46
CA GLY A 60 -5.00 -9.06 -4.24
C GLY A 60 -3.56 -8.64 -3.93
N TYR A 61 -2.93 -9.30 -2.96
CA TYR A 61 -1.58 -8.97 -2.47
C TYR A 61 -0.52 -8.96 -3.58
N GLY A 62 0.41 -8.00 -3.50
CA GLY A 62 1.55 -7.87 -4.41
C GLY A 62 1.20 -7.28 -5.77
N THR A 63 -0.05 -6.88 -5.99
CA THR A 63 -0.52 -6.27 -7.26
C THR A 63 -0.65 -4.75 -7.18
N ASN A 64 -0.13 -4.13 -6.11
CA ASN A 64 -0.23 -2.71 -5.83
C ASN A 64 -1.67 -2.17 -5.86
N VAL A 65 -2.59 -2.89 -5.19
CA VAL A 65 -4.00 -2.52 -5.11
C VAL A 65 -4.16 -1.16 -4.45
N ASP A 66 -4.96 -0.30 -5.07
CA ASP A 66 -5.47 0.93 -4.44
C ASP A 66 -6.64 0.57 -3.53
N VAL A 67 -6.32 0.33 -2.25
CA VAL A 67 -7.33 -0.02 -1.23
C VAL A 67 -8.39 1.07 -1.12
N GLY A 68 -8.00 2.33 -1.28
CA GLY A 68 -8.91 3.46 -1.22
C GLY A 68 -9.96 3.41 -2.32
N GLU A 69 -9.53 3.13 -3.56
CA GLU A 69 -10.44 2.99 -4.70
C GLU A 69 -11.38 1.78 -4.56
N VAL A 70 -10.85 0.63 -4.10
CA VAL A 70 -11.66 -0.56 -3.87
C VAL A 70 -12.71 -0.32 -2.79
N LEU A 71 -12.32 0.20 -1.62
CA LEU A 71 -13.26 0.47 -0.53
C LEU A 71 -14.33 1.50 -0.89
N ARG A 72 -13.98 2.54 -1.66
CA ARG A 72 -14.99 3.49 -2.21
C ARG A 72 -15.99 2.78 -3.12
N GLY A 73 -15.50 1.88 -3.98
CA GLY A 73 -16.38 1.05 -4.81
C GLY A 73 -17.28 0.12 -3.98
N VAL A 74 -16.78 -0.43 -2.88
CA VAL A 74 -17.60 -1.25 -1.95
C VAL A 74 -18.71 -0.40 -1.34
N LEU A 75 -18.39 0.81 -0.85
CA LEU A 75 -19.39 1.74 -0.29
C LEU A 75 -20.43 2.16 -1.34
N GLU A 76 -20.02 2.35 -2.58
CA GLU A 76 -20.93 2.62 -3.69
C GLU A 76 -21.91 1.46 -3.91
N LYS A 77 -21.41 0.21 -3.91
CA LYS A 77 -22.28 -0.97 -4.04
C LYS A 77 -23.23 -1.15 -2.87
N ILE A 78 -22.76 -0.91 -1.64
CA ILE A 78 -23.60 -0.89 -0.44
C ILE A 78 -24.76 0.12 -0.61
N LYS A 79 -24.46 1.32 -1.11
CA LYS A 79 -25.46 2.37 -1.36
C LYS A 79 -26.44 1.99 -2.47
N ILE A 80 -25.97 1.43 -3.58
CA ILE A 80 -26.83 1.04 -4.72
C ILE A 80 -27.82 -0.05 -4.31
N HIS A 81 -27.33 -1.07 -3.61
CA HIS A 81 -28.14 -2.21 -3.16
C HIS A 81 -28.85 -1.95 -1.82
N GLN A 82 -28.81 -0.71 -1.31
CA GLN A 82 -29.45 -0.28 -0.05
C GLN A 82 -29.13 -1.21 1.14
N VAL A 83 -27.92 -1.76 1.18
CA VAL A 83 -27.49 -2.65 2.26
C VAL A 83 -27.37 -1.83 3.54
N ARG A 84 -28.19 -2.15 4.55
CA ARG A 84 -28.15 -1.46 5.84
C ARG A 84 -26.88 -1.84 6.58
N ILE A 85 -25.96 -0.90 6.76
CA ILE A 85 -24.72 -1.12 7.51
C ILE A 85 -24.79 -0.42 8.87
N GLY A 86 -24.26 -1.07 9.91
CA GLY A 86 -24.13 -0.46 11.23
C GLY A 86 -23.17 0.73 11.24
N ALA A 87 -23.40 1.68 12.15
CA ALA A 87 -22.57 2.87 12.30
C ALA A 87 -21.09 2.54 12.62
N ASN A 88 -20.86 1.46 13.38
CA ASN A 88 -19.52 0.98 13.72
C ASN A 88 -18.75 0.54 12.48
N TYR A 89 -19.40 -0.21 11.58
CA TYR A 89 -18.81 -0.63 10.31
C TYR A 89 -18.43 0.56 9.43
N ALA A 90 -19.36 1.51 9.26
CA ALA A 90 -19.10 2.72 8.49
C ALA A 90 -17.87 3.47 9.05
N THR A 91 -17.79 3.59 10.37
CA THR A 91 -16.65 4.23 11.05
C THR A 91 -15.33 3.50 10.79
N LEU A 92 -15.30 2.16 10.86
CA LEU A 92 -14.09 1.38 10.56
C LEU A 92 -13.63 1.55 9.12
N VAL A 93 -14.54 1.48 8.15
CA VAL A 93 -14.22 1.63 6.73
C VAL A 93 -13.71 3.04 6.45
N ILE A 94 -14.34 4.07 7.02
CA ILE A 94 -13.89 5.46 6.89
C ILE A 94 -12.50 5.64 7.51
N ASN A 95 -12.24 5.09 8.70
CA ASN A 95 -10.92 5.15 9.33
C ASN A 95 -9.85 4.48 8.47
N ALA A 96 -10.17 3.33 7.86
CA ALA A 96 -9.27 2.63 6.94
C ALA A 96 -8.98 3.47 5.68
N LEU A 97 -10.00 4.11 5.10
CA LEU A 97 -9.86 5.03 3.97
C LEU A 97 -8.97 6.23 4.32
N CYS A 98 -9.15 6.81 5.51
CA CYS A 98 -8.33 7.93 5.99
C CYS A 98 -6.86 7.52 6.16
N MET A 99 -6.59 6.37 6.78
CA MET A 99 -5.22 5.85 6.93
C MET A 99 -4.57 5.56 5.59
N GLU A 100 -5.32 4.98 4.64
CA GLU A 100 -4.86 4.74 3.28
C GLU A 100 -4.50 6.04 2.56
N SER A 101 -5.41 7.01 2.60
CA SER A 101 -5.22 8.30 1.93
C SER A 101 -4.04 9.08 2.53
N LEU A 102 -3.81 8.98 3.83
CA LEU A 102 -2.66 9.59 4.50
C LEU A 102 -1.34 8.91 4.09
N ALA A 103 -1.29 7.58 4.15
CA ALA A 103 -0.08 6.84 3.77
C ALA A 103 0.27 7.06 2.30
N LYS A 104 -0.72 7.11 1.41
CA LYS A 104 -0.51 7.39 -0.02
C LYS A 104 0.09 8.79 -0.25
N ARG A 105 -0.29 9.79 0.57
CA ARG A 105 0.31 11.14 0.52
C ARG A 105 1.75 11.17 1.06
N ILE A 106 2.03 10.42 2.12
CA ILE A 106 3.36 10.42 2.77
C ILE A 106 4.35 9.55 1.99
N CYS A 107 3.95 8.35 1.58
CA CYS A 107 4.77 7.39 0.88
C CYS A 107 3.94 6.61 -0.16
N PRO A 108 3.79 7.14 -1.39
CA PRO A 108 2.97 6.51 -2.44
C PRO A 108 3.45 5.11 -2.83
N SER A 109 4.73 4.82 -2.62
CA SER A 109 5.32 3.50 -2.89
C SER A 109 5.04 2.44 -1.82
N TYR A 110 4.45 2.82 -0.68
CA TYR A 110 4.14 1.90 0.41
C TYR A 110 2.70 1.40 0.29
N ASN A 111 2.53 0.12 -0.01
CA ASN A 111 1.22 -0.51 -0.05
C ASN A 111 0.84 -1.03 1.34
N ILE A 112 -0.15 -0.39 1.98
CA ILE A 112 -0.61 -0.78 3.33
C ILE A 112 -1.19 -2.19 3.34
N LEU A 113 -1.90 -2.60 2.29
CA LEU A 113 -2.50 -3.93 2.21
C LEU A 113 -1.42 -5.01 2.28
N ASP A 114 -0.35 -4.83 1.51
CA ASP A 114 0.78 -5.76 1.48
C ASP A 114 1.53 -5.78 2.81
N ALA A 115 1.69 -4.64 3.45
CA ALA A 115 2.29 -4.56 4.78
C ALA A 115 1.42 -5.21 5.88
N ALA A 116 0.10 -5.21 5.70
CA ALA A 116 -0.85 -5.85 6.61
C ALA A 116 -0.99 -7.36 6.38
N LYS A 117 -0.52 -7.90 5.25
CA LYS A 117 -0.58 -9.33 4.89
C LYS A 117 -0.19 -10.29 6.03
N PRO A 118 0.95 -10.16 6.73
CA PRO A 118 1.29 -11.08 7.82
C PRO A 118 0.27 -11.05 8.95
N LEU A 119 -0.29 -9.88 9.28
CA LEU A 119 -1.30 -9.75 10.33
C LEU A 119 -2.64 -10.36 9.89
N LEU A 120 -3.10 -10.04 8.68
CA LEU A 120 -4.38 -10.51 8.14
C LEU A 120 -4.37 -12.03 7.88
N SER A 121 -3.29 -12.55 7.31
CA SER A 121 -3.15 -13.99 7.01
C SER A 121 -3.11 -14.85 8.28
N SER A 122 -2.46 -14.34 9.34
CA SER A 122 -2.41 -15.02 10.61
C SER A 122 -3.72 -14.94 11.36
N HIS A 123 -4.42 -13.81 11.31
CA HIS A 123 -5.78 -13.73 11.85
C HIS A 123 -6.69 -14.76 11.16
N ARG A 124 -6.71 -14.82 9.82
CA ARG A 124 -7.51 -15.80 9.06
C ARG A 124 -7.15 -17.26 9.38
N SER A 125 -5.86 -17.58 9.48
CA SER A 125 -5.39 -18.95 9.76
C SER A 125 -5.69 -19.40 11.18
N LEU A 126 -5.58 -18.49 12.15
CA LEU A 126 -5.97 -18.75 13.53
C LEU A 126 -7.49 -18.94 13.63
N GLN A 127 -8.27 -18.07 12.98
CA GLN A 127 -9.73 -18.13 12.94
C GLN A 127 -10.26 -19.45 12.36
N LEU A 128 -9.70 -19.96 11.25
CA LEU A 128 -10.08 -21.26 10.68
C LEU A 128 -9.80 -22.44 11.64
N LYS A 129 -8.74 -22.35 12.43
CA LYS A 129 -8.43 -23.35 13.47
C LYS A 129 -9.35 -23.21 14.70
N PHE A 130 -9.78 -21.99 15.02
CA PHE A 130 -10.66 -21.70 16.17
C PHE A 130 -12.14 -22.01 15.91
N SER A 131 -12.65 -21.80 14.70
CA SER A 131 -14.04 -22.15 14.34
C SER A 131 -14.31 -23.66 14.48
N ARG A 132 -13.26 -24.48 14.36
CA ARG A 132 -13.30 -25.94 14.56
C ARG A 132 -13.18 -26.39 16.02
N ASN A 133 -12.74 -25.54 16.94
CA ASN A 133 -12.50 -25.92 18.34
C ASN A 133 -12.96 -24.81 19.30
N ARG A 134 -14.24 -24.90 19.71
CA ARG A 134 -15.00 -23.90 20.48
C ARG A 134 -14.58 -23.84 21.97
N GLY A 135 -13.29 -23.56 22.24
CA GLY A 135 -12.71 -23.47 23.58
C GLY A 135 -12.06 -22.11 23.86
N SER A 136 -12.80 -21.23 24.57
CA SER A 136 -12.52 -19.82 24.86
C SER A 136 -11.12 -19.49 25.45
N LYS A 137 -10.40 -20.45 26.05
CA LYS A 137 -9.09 -20.18 26.71
C LYS A 137 -7.86 -20.39 25.81
N PHE A 138 -7.97 -21.21 24.76
CA PHE A 138 -6.82 -21.52 23.89
C PHE A 138 -6.55 -20.39 22.87
N SER A 139 -7.60 -19.64 22.49
CA SER A 139 -7.52 -18.47 21.58
C SER A 139 -6.59 -17.39 22.10
N THR A 140 -6.77 -16.99 23.35
CA THR A 140 -5.96 -15.96 23.99
C THR A 140 -4.51 -16.40 24.16
N ALA A 141 -4.26 -17.68 24.45
CA ALA A 141 -2.91 -18.22 24.60
C ALA A 141 -2.15 -18.28 23.27
N VAL A 142 -2.80 -18.75 22.19
CA VAL A 142 -2.18 -18.79 20.87
C VAL A 142 -1.95 -17.40 20.30
N MET A 143 -2.88 -16.45 20.50
CA MET A 143 -2.65 -15.04 20.16
C MET A 143 -1.42 -14.49 20.89
N ARG A 144 -1.29 -14.70 22.20
CA ARG A 144 -0.10 -14.24 22.96
C ARG A 144 1.22 -14.81 22.44
N ILE A 145 1.23 -16.07 21.98
CA ILE A 145 2.43 -16.71 21.42
C ILE A 145 2.70 -16.26 19.98
N ALA A 146 1.66 -16.04 19.17
CA ALA A 146 1.81 -15.64 17.78
C ALA A 146 2.18 -14.15 17.64
N THR A 147 1.65 -13.26 18.48
CA THR A 147 1.89 -11.82 18.44
C THR A 147 3.37 -11.41 18.29
N PRO A 148 4.34 -11.94 19.08
CA PRO A 148 5.75 -11.58 18.90
C PRO A 148 6.29 -12.00 17.53
N ILE A 149 5.91 -13.19 17.03
CA ILE A 149 6.34 -13.68 15.72
C ILE A 149 5.75 -12.82 14.59
N LEU A 150 4.48 -12.42 14.72
CA LEU A 150 3.81 -11.53 13.77
C LEU A 150 4.43 -10.14 13.75
N TYR A 151 4.77 -9.61 14.93
CA TYR A 151 5.47 -8.36 15.05
C TYR A 151 6.85 -8.41 14.39
N VAL A 152 7.62 -9.48 14.62
CA VAL A 152 8.93 -9.68 13.97
C VAL A 152 8.80 -9.78 12.46
N LYS A 153 7.83 -10.54 11.94
CA LYS A 153 7.58 -10.64 10.49
C LYS A 153 7.18 -9.30 9.87
N LYS A 154 6.30 -8.55 10.53
CA LYS A 154 5.92 -7.20 10.12
C LYS A 154 7.13 -6.27 10.12
N ASN A 155 7.90 -6.27 11.20
CA ASN A 155 9.08 -5.43 11.35
C ASN A 155 10.15 -5.78 10.31
N ALA A 156 10.33 -7.06 9.97
CA ALA A 156 11.23 -7.49 8.90
C ALA A 156 10.79 -6.97 7.53
N PHE A 157 9.48 -7.04 7.21
CA PHE A 157 8.93 -6.50 5.97
C PHE A 157 9.11 -4.97 5.89
N ASP A 158 8.73 -4.25 6.95
CA ASP A 158 8.85 -2.80 7.04
C ASP A 158 10.33 -2.36 6.93
N ASN A 159 11.24 -3.02 7.65
CA ASN A 159 12.68 -2.75 7.58
C ASN A 159 13.24 -3.01 6.17
N ALA A 160 12.84 -4.09 5.52
CA ALA A 160 13.25 -4.39 4.16
C ALA A 160 12.76 -3.31 3.17
N PHE A 161 11.54 -2.82 3.35
CA PHE A 161 10.98 -1.74 2.54
C PHE A 161 11.72 -0.41 2.76
N PHE A 162 11.87 0.04 4.01
CA PHE A 162 12.56 1.30 4.30
C PHE A 162 14.03 1.28 3.89
N LYS A 163 14.71 0.13 4.01
CA LYS A 163 16.09 -0.03 3.53
C LYS A 163 16.19 0.20 2.01
N ARG A 164 15.22 -0.26 1.22
CA ARG A 164 15.18 0.00 -0.23
C ARG A 164 14.95 1.48 -0.53
N ILE A 165 14.07 2.15 0.21
CA ILE A 165 13.87 3.61 0.07
C ILE A 165 15.17 4.36 0.36
N HIS A 166 15.84 4.07 1.48
CA HIS A 166 17.10 4.71 1.82
C HIS A 166 18.19 4.46 0.77
N GLN A 167 18.28 3.25 0.21
CA GLN A 167 19.21 2.93 -0.86
C GLN A 167 18.91 3.71 -2.15
N ARG A 168 17.64 3.82 -2.55
CA ARG A 168 17.24 4.61 -3.73
C ARG A 168 17.57 6.10 -3.53
N ARG A 169 17.29 6.65 -2.35
CA ARG A 169 17.61 8.05 -2.03
C ARG A 169 19.12 8.29 -2.03
N ARG A 170 19.92 7.38 -1.46
CA ARG A 170 21.40 7.46 -1.53
C ARG A 170 21.90 7.37 -2.97
N ARG A 171 21.36 6.48 -3.80
CA ARG A 171 21.73 6.38 -5.22
C ARG A 171 21.39 7.64 -6.00
N ALA A 172 20.22 8.23 -5.75
CA ALA A 172 19.83 9.50 -6.38
C ALA A 172 20.78 10.63 -5.99
N ILE A 173 21.14 10.76 -4.70
CA ILE A 173 22.12 11.75 -4.23
C ILE A 173 23.49 11.52 -4.86
N ILE A 174 23.95 10.28 -4.98
CA ILE A 174 25.24 9.95 -5.62
C ILE A 174 25.22 10.29 -7.11
N LEU A 175 24.13 9.97 -7.82
CA LEU A 175 23.94 10.33 -9.22
C LEU A 175 23.92 11.84 -9.41
N GLU A 176 23.16 12.59 -8.61
CA GLU A 176 23.14 14.06 -8.67
C GLU A 176 24.50 14.68 -8.33
N SER A 177 25.21 14.13 -7.35
CA SER A 177 26.55 14.58 -6.97
C SER A 177 27.58 14.29 -8.07
N GLY A 178 27.51 13.10 -8.68
CA GLY A 178 28.36 12.71 -9.81
C GLY A 178 28.10 13.54 -11.07
N VAL A 179 26.84 13.86 -11.36
CA VAL A 179 26.46 14.77 -12.46
C VAL A 179 26.98 16.18 -12.20
N ARG A 180 26.88 16.71 -10.97
CA ARG A 180 27.46 18.02 -10.63
C ARG A 180 28.99 18.04 -10.76
N ILE A 181 29.68 16.98 -10.35
CA ILE A 181 31.15 16.89 -10.49
C ILE A 181 31.55 16.78 -11.97
N GLY A 182 30.80 16.00 -12.77
CA GLY A 182 31.01 15.89 -14.22
C GLY A 182 30.84 17.23 -14.94
N ASN A 183 29.79 17.98 -14.58
CA ASN A 183 29.50 19.28 -15.20
C ASN A 183 30.53 20.37 -14.81
N ASN A 184 31.07 20.33 -13.59
CA ASN A 184 32.17 21.22 -13.20
C ASN A 184 33.48 20.88 -13.91
N ARG A 185 33.75 19.60 -14.19
CA ARG A 185 34.94 19.21 -14.97
C ARG A 185 34.83 19.63 -16.43
N THR A 186 33.67 19.48 -17.06
CA THR A 186 33.48 19.95 -18.45
C THR A 186 33.59 21.47 -18.56
N LEU A 187 33.02 22.22 -17.61
CA LEU A 187 33.20 23.68 -17.55
C LEU A 187 34.66 24.11 -17.35
N SER A 188 35.41 23.39 -16.50
CA SER A 188 36.84 23.69 -16.28
C SER A 188 37.72 23.32 -17.47
N ILE A 189 37.38 22.27 -18.23
CA ILE A 189 38.09 21.91 -19.47
C ILE A 189 37.79 22.94 -20.57
N ILE A 190 36.54 23.38 -20.70
CA ILE A 190 36.15 24.41 -21.68
C ILE A 190 36.82 25.75 -21.35
N SER A 191 36.89 26.16 -20.07
CA SER A 191 37.61 27.39 -19.71
C SER A 191 39.12 27.27 -19.95
N GLY A 192 39.72 26.10 -19.67
CA GLY A 192 41.13 25.85 -19.95
C GLY A 192 41.47 25.90 -21.45
N ILE A 193 40.61 25.36 -22.31
CA ILE A 193 40.78 25.40 -23.77
C ILE A 193 40.65 26.83 -24.30
N MET A 194 39.68 27.61 -23.81
CA MET A 194 39.47 29.00 -24.22
C MET A 194 40.63 29.92 -23.81
N ILE A 195 41.20 29.73 -22.62
CA ILE A 195 42.37 30.50 -22.17
C ILE A 195 43.61 30.14 -23.01
N GLY A 196 43.81 28.86 -23.32
CA GLY A 196 44.91 28.39 -24.16
C GLY A 196 44.87 28.95 -25.59
N THR A 197 43.69 29.00 -26.20
CA THR A 197 43.53 29.53 -27.57
C THR A 197 43.75 31.04 -27.65
N VAL A 198 43.30 31.81 -26.65
CA VAL A 198 43.54 33.26 -26.60
C VAL A 198 45.04 33.57 -26.42
N ALA A 199 45.76 32.80 -25.60
CA ALA A 199 47.20 32.96 -25.41
C ALA A 199 48.01 32.67 -26.69
N THR A 200 47.62 31.65 -27.47
CA THR A 200 48.29 31.32 -28.75
C THR A 200 48.04 32.39 -29.82
N ILE A 201 46.84 32.97 -29.86
CA ILE A 201 46.52 34.05 -30.81
C ILE A 201 47.30 35.34 -30.46
N LEU A 202 47.44 35.67 -29.17
CA LEU A 202 48.24 36.82 -28.72
C LEU A 202 49.74 36.63 -28.95
N ALA A 203 50.28 35.41 -28.78
CA ALA A 203 51.68 35.13 -29.07
C ALA A 203 52.00 35.16 -30.58
N GLY A 204 51.04 34.76 -31.43
CA GLY A 204 51.18 34.81 -32.89
C GLY A 204 51.17 36.23 -33.47
N ALA A 205 50.56 37.21 -32.78
CA ALA A 205 50.54 38.61 -33.22
C ALA A 205 51.81 39.40 -32.89
N ALA A 206 52.71 38.86 -32.05
CA ALA A 206 53.93 39.53 -31.62
C ALA A 206 55.17 39.23 -32.49
N ILE A 207 55.06 38.34 -33.49
CA ILE A 207 56.16 37.95 -34.38
C ILE A 207 55.78 38.34 -35.82
N SER A 208 55.79 39.64 -36.11
CA SER A 208 55.89 40.14 -37.47
C SER A 208 57.04 41.15 -37.51
N PRO A 209 58.23 40.78 -38.01
CA PRO A 209 59.33 41.71 -38.16
C PRO A 209 59.00 42.67 -39.30
N GLY A 210 59.00 43.97 -38.97
CA GLY A 210 58.86 45.04 -39.94
C GLY A 210 59.95 44.96 -41.01
N ARG A 211 59.51 45.12 -42.26
CA ARG A 211 60.34 45.56 -43.38
C ARG A 211 60.80 47.00 -43.18
#